data_AF-A0AAX2ZHC6-F1
#
_entry.id   AF-A0AAX2ZHC6-F1
#
_cell.length_a   1.000
_cell.length_b   1.000
_cell.length_c   1.000
_cell.angle_alpha   90.00
_cell.angle_beta   90.00
_cell.angle_gamma   90.00
#
_symmetry.space_group_name_H-M   'P 1'
#
loop_
_entity.id
_entity.type
_entity.pdbx_description
1 polymer ?
#
loop_
_entity_poly.entity_id
_entity_poly.type
_entity_poly.pdbx_seq_one_letter_code
_entity_poly.pdbx_strand_id
1 'polypeptide(L)'
;MNSQLKVVIFEEKNIIKNLLTLLDEQYNLIIDKDVIKMDKIAKELDESAKNLARIEIKRRNIMGSESSMKEVVEASDDEKIKQAYEEIQATLKMIEIQKEANEILIKQRLFFTQKMINCIKPNKGIGTYNAYGQVGK
;
A
#
# COMPACT_ATOMS: atom_id res chain seq x y z
N MET A 1 22.69 -23.31 7.09
CA MET A 1 21.62 -22.30 7.27
C MET A 1 20.38 -22.99 7.81
N ASN A 2 19.79 -22.47 8.89
CA ASN A 2 18.67 -23.12 9.59
C ASN A 2 17.48 -23.31 8.63
N SER A 3 17.00 -24.55 8.45
CA SER A 3 15.93 -24.89 7.48
C SER A 3 14.68 -24.03 7.69
N GLN A 4 14.42 -23.65 8.94
CA GLN A 4 13.33 -22.76 9.34
C GLN A 4 13.45 -21.36 8.75
N LEU A 5 14.67 -20.80 8.62
CA LEU A 5 14.87 -19.47 8.05
C LEU A 5 14.59 -19.47 6.53
N LYS A 6 14.91 -20.57 5.83
CA LYS A 6 14.58 -20.71 4.41
C LYS A 6 13.08 -20.67 4.18
N VAL A 7 12.32 -21.42 4.98
CA VAL A 7 10.85 -21.45 4.88
C VAL A 7 10.27 -20.05 5.10
N VAL A 8 10.72 -19.34 6.14
CA VAL A 8 10.24 -17.99 6.43
C VAL A 8 10.52 -17.00 5.30
N ILE A 9 11.69 -17.07 4.65
CA ILE A 9 12.02 -16.21 3.50
C ILE A 9 11.09 -16.49 2.30
N PHE A 10 10.80 -17.76 2.02
CA PHE A 10 9.89 -18.10 0.93
C PHE A 10 8.44 -17.73 1.23
N GLU A 11 8.00 -17.88 2.49
CA GLU A 11 6.68 -17.39 2.91
C GLU A 11 6.57 -15.87 2.80
N GLU A 12 7.60 -15.13 3.25
CA GLU A 12 7.67 -13.67 3.12
C GLU A 12 7.57 -13.24 1.65
N LYS A 13 8.33 -13.90 0.76
CA LYS A 13 8.27 -13.68 -0.70
C LYS A 13 6.85 -13.84 -1.25
N ASN A 14 6.13 -14.89 -0.84
CA ASN A 14 4.78 -15.15 -1.31
C ASN A 14 3.78 -14.11 -0.81
N ILE A 15 3.87 -13.68 0.45
CA ILE A 15 3.00 -12.61 0.98
C ILE A 15 3.25 -11.31 0.23
N ILE A 16 4.50 -10.94 -0.01
CA ILE A 16 4.88 -9.72 -0.72
C ILE A 16 4.35 -9.77 -2.17
N LYS A 17 4.47 -10.91 -2.86
CA LYS A 17 3.88 -11.08 -4.20
C LYS A 17 2.36 -10.94 -4.18
N ASN A 18 1.68 -11.54 -3.21
CA ASN A 18 0.23 -11.39 -3.07
C ASN A 18 -0.16 -9.93 -2.81
N LEU A 19 0.60 -9.20 -1.99
CA LEU A 19 0.36 -7.78 -1.73
C LEU A 19 0.47 -6.94 -3.00
N LEU A 20 1.46 -7.23 -3.86
CA LEU A 20 1.60 -6.57 -5.16
C LEU A 20 0.38 -6.84 -6.05
N THR A 21 -0.08 -8.10 -6.14
CA THR A 21 -1.28 -8.44 -6.92
C THR A 21 -2.52 -7.71 -6.43
N LEU A 22 -2.71 -7.58 -5.11
CA LEU A 22 -3.84 -6.84 -4.53
C LEU A 22 -3.77 -5.35 -4.84
N LEU A 23 -2.57 -4.75 -4.88
CA LEU A 23 -2.40 -3.37 -5.30
C LEU A 23 -2.67 -3.16 -6.78
N ASP A 24 -2.37 -4.16 -7.62
CA ASP A 24 -2.71 -4.15 -9.03
C ASP A 24 -4.22 -4.29 -9.27
N GLU A 25 -4.88 -5.15 -8.50
CA GLU A 25 -6.34 -5.23 -8.50
C GLU A 25 -6.96 -3.91 -8.03
N GLN A 26 -6.41 -3.29 -6.98
CA GLN A 26 -6.84 -1.97 -6.53
C GLN A 26 -6.72 -0.92 -7.65
N TYR A 27 -5.63 -0.92 -8.41
CA TYR A 27 -5.44 -0.03 -9.56
C TYR A 27 -6.58 -0.22 -10.57
N ASN A 28 -6.85 -1.46 -10.99
CA ASN A 28 -7.91 -1.76 -11.95
C ASN A 28 -9.29 -1.32 -11.45
N LEU A 29 -9.62 -1.61 -10.18
CA LEU A 29 -10.89 -1.19 -9.57
C LEU A 29 -11.02 0.34 -9.47
N ILE A 30 -9.92 1.04 -9.20
CA ILE A 30 -9.90 2.50 -9.25
C ILE A 30 -10.29 2.92 -10.67
N ILE A 31 -9.62 2.42 -11.71
CA ILE A 31 -9.92 2.77 -13.11
C ILE A 31 -11.40 2.50 -13.45
N ASP A 32 -11.89 1.29 -13.15
CA ASP A 32 -13.26 0.82 -13.42
C ASP A 32 -14.34 1.52 -12.58
N LYS A 33 -13.94 2.25 -11.53
CA LYS A 33 -14.83 2.99 -10.62
C LYS A 33 -15.74 2.08 -9.78
N ASP A 34 -15.34 0.83 -9.53
CA ASP A 34 -16.11 -0.12 -8.74
C ASP A 34 -15.83 0.06 -7.23
N VAL A 35 -16.54 1.02 -6.63
CA VAL A 35 -16.34 1.41 -5.22
C VAL A 35 -16.69 0.29 -4.25
N ILE A 36 -17.64 -0.60 -4.59
CA ILE A 36 -18.07 -1.70 -3.71
C ILE A 36 -16.92 -2.71 -3.56
N LYS A 37 -16.25 -3.05 -4.66
CA LYS A 37 -15.09 -3.95 -4.60
C LYS A 37 -13.87 -3.31 -3.97
N MET A 38 -13.72 -1.98 -4.04
CA MET A 38 -12.63 -1.28 -3.36
C MET A 38 -12.65 -1.48 -1.84
N ASP A 39 -13.83 -1.52 -1.21
CA ASP A 39 -13.96 -1.80 0.24
C ASP A 39 -13.50 -3.23 0.60
N LYS A 40 -13.74 -4.20 -0.29
CA LYS A 40 -13.26 -5.58 -0.11
C LYS A 40 -11.74 -5.64 -0.20
N ILE A 41 -11.15 -5.02 -1.22
CA ILE A 41 -9.70 -4.97 -1.40
C ILE A 41 -9.00 -4.25 -0.24
N ALA A 42 -9.58 -3.20 0.31
CA ALA A 42 -9.03 -2.53 1.49
C ALA A 42 -8.89 -3.48 2.70
N LYS A 43 -9.87 -4.37 2.92
CA LYS A 43 -9.81 -5.38 3.99
C LYS A 43 -8.76 -6.45 3.71
N GLU A 44 -8.66 -6.91 2.47
CA GLU A 44 -7.68 -7.92 2.06
C GLU A 44 -6.24 -7.40 2.16
N LEU A 45 -6.01 -6.12 1.80
CA LEU A 45 -4.72 -5.43 2.00
C LEU A 45 -4.36 -5.33 3.49
N ASP A 46 -5.30 -4.97 4.36
CA ASP A 46 -5.06 -4.90 5.81
C ASP A 46 -4.73 -6.28 6.41
N GLU A 47 -5.43 -7.33 5.98
CA GLU A 47 -5.13 -8.70 6.41
C GLU A 47 -3.77 -9.19 5.91
N SER A 48 -3.42 -8.91 4.65
CA SER A 48 -2.10 -9.22 4.09
C SER A 48 -0.98 -8.49 4.84
N ALA A 49 -1.18 -7.22 5.19
CA ALA A 49 -0.23 -6.44 5.99
C ALA A 49 -0.04 -7.02 7.41
N LYS A 50 -1.12 -7.45 8.07
CA LYS A 50 -1.07 -8.15 9.37
C LYS A 50 -0.29 -9.47 9.28
N ASN A 51 -0.50 -10.22 8.20
CA ASN A 51 0.22 -11.47 7.96
C ASN A 51 1.71 -11.23 7.72
N LEU A 52 2.06 -10.20 6.94
CA LEU A 52 3.45 -9.78 6.74
C LEU A 52 4.12 -9.43 8.08
N ALA A 53 3.46 -8.64 8.93
CA ALA A 53 3.98 -8.28 10.25
C ALA A 53 4.21 -9.51 11.15
N ARG A 54 3.31 -10.50 11.11
CA ARG A 54 3.49 -11.77 11.84
C ARG A 54 4.72 -12.54 11.36
N ILE A 55 4.93 -12.61 10.05
CA ILE A 55 6.12 -13.27 9.48
C ILE A 55 7.40 -12.51 9.83
N GLU A 56 7.37 -11.18 9.80
CA GLU A 56 8.52 -10.37 10.20
C GLU A 56 8.92 -10.63 11.66
N ILE A 57 7.95 -10.71 12.57
CA ILE A 57 8.20 -11.05 13.98
C ILE A 57 8.81 -12.46 14.09
N LYS A 58 8.26 -13.46 13.38
CA LYS A 58 8.84 -14.81 13.34
C LYS A 58 10.28 -14.79 12.83
N ARG A 59 10.56 -14.02 11.78
CA ARG A 59 11.91 -13.85 11.23
C ARG A 59 12.86 -13.25 12.25
N ARG A 60 12.47 -12.16 12.92
CA ARG A 60 13.26 -11.50 13.97
C ARG A 60 13.56 -12.44 15.14
N ASN A 61 12.60 -13.28 15.53
CA ASN A 61 12.79 -14.26 16.60
C ASN A 61 13.80 -15.36 16.22
N ILE A 62 13.87 -15.75 14.94
CA ILE A 62 14.79 -16.79 14.45
C ILE A 62 16.21 -16.25 14.24
N MET A 63 16.34 -15.02 13.73
CA MET A 63 17.65 -14.41 13.49
C MET A 63 18.32 -13.85 14.75
N GLY A 64 17.54 -13.49 15.77
CA GLY A 64 18.05 -12.75 16.92
C GLY A 64 18.35 -11.28 16.58
N SER A 65 18.56 -10.48 17.63
CA SER A 65 18.63 -9.01 17.55
C SER A 65 19.89 -8.44 16.90
N GLU A 66 20.90 -9.27 16.59
CA GLU A 66 22.26 -8.81 16.31
C GLU A 66 22.71 -8.92 14.84
N SER A 67 21.99 -9.66 13.98
CA SER A 67 22.44 -9.88 12.61
C SER A 67 21.52 -9.21 11.58
N SER A 68 22.08 -8.41 10.67
CA SER A 68 21.28 -7.83 9.58
C SER A 68 20.90 -8.92 8.58
N MET A 69 19.68 -8.87 8.03
CA MET A 69 19.20 -9.88 7.06
C MET A 69 20.14 -9.98 5.85
N LYS A 70 20.73 -8.85 5.46
CA LYS A 70 21.69 -8.76 4.37
C LYS A 70 22.96 -9.54 4.68
N GLU A 71 23.53 -9.36 5.88
CA GLU A 71 24.71 -10.10 6.33
C GLU A 71 24.45 -11.61 6.45
N VAL A 72 23.28 -12.01 6.95
CA VAL A 72 22.89 -13.43 7.08
C VAL A 72 22.71 -14.09 5.72
N VAL A 73 22.21 -13.36 4.72
CA VAL A 73 22.04 -13.85 3.36
C VAL A 73 23.38 -13.86 2.60
N GLU A 74 24.25 -12.86 2.81
CA GLU A 74 25.60 -12.82 2.22
C GLU A 74 26.50 -13.93 2.77
N ALA A 75 26.43 -14.19 4.09
CA ALA A 75 27.12 -15.29 4.77
C ALA A 75 26.52 -16.68 4.46
N SER A 76 25.42 -16.75 3.70
CA SER A 76 24.86 -18.00 3.23
C SER A 76 25.45 -18.39 1.87
N ASP A 77 25.91 -19.63 1.76
CA ASP A 77 26.38 -20.23 0.50
C ASP A 77 25.22 -20.64 -0.44
N ASP A 78 23.96 -20.46 -0.04
CA ASP A 78 22.81 -20.85 -0.86
C ASP A 78 22.39 -19.74 -1.83
N GLU A 79 22.74 -19.92 -3.10
CA GLU A 79 22.44 -19.00 -4.20
C GLU A 79 20.93 -18.75 -4.38
N LYS A 80 20.07 -19.74 -4.05
CA LYS A 80 18.61 -19.57 -4.15
C LYS A 80 18.06 -18.55 -3.15
N ILE A 81 18.72 -18.40 -2.00
CA ILE A 81 18.27 -17.47 -0.97
C ILE A 81 18.72 -16.05 -1.30
N LYS A 82 19.91 -15.90 -1.87
CA LYS A 82 20.39 -14.63 -2.42
C LYS A 82 19.44 -14.12 -3.51
N GLN A 83 19.10 -14.98 -4.48
CA GLN A 83 18.11 -14.66 -5.52
C GLN A 83 16.73 -14.33 -4.94
N ALA A 84 16.23 -15.12 -3.97
CA ALA A 84 14.95 -14.84 -3.34
C ALA A 84 14.93 -13.50 -2.59
N TYR A 85 16.03 -13.13 -1.93
CA TYR A 85 16.17 -11.86 -1.23
C TYR A 85 16.24 -10.67 -2.19
N GLU A 86 16.98 -10.78 -3.29
CA GLU A 86 17.01 -9.77 -4.36
C GLU A 86 15.62 -9.58 -4.99
N GLU A 87 14.91 -10.67 -5.28
CA GLU A 87 13.53 -10.60 -5.75
C GLU A 87 12.60 -9.92 -4.74
N ILE A 88 12.73 -10.23 -3.44
CA ILE A 88 11.95 -9.57 -2.38
C ILE A 88 12.23 -8.06 -2.40
N GLN A 89 13.50 -7.63 -2.45
CA GLN A 89 13.85 -6.21 -2.50
C GLN A 89 13.29 -5.51 -3.74
N ALA A 90 13.38 -6.15 -4.91
CA ALA A 90 12.82 -5.60 -6.14
C ALA A 90 11.29 -5.47 -6.05
N THR A 91 10.62 -6.49 -5.53
CA THR A 91 9.16 -6.50 -5.37
C THR A 91 8.71 -5.44 -4.37
N LEU A 92 9.45 -5.22 -3.28
CA LEU A 92 9.16 -4.18 -2.30
C LEU A 92 9.21 -2.77 -2.91
N LYS A 93 10.23 -2.48 -3.74
CA LYS A 93 10.29 -1.22 -4.48
C LYS A 93 9.08 -1.04 -5.41
N MET A 94 8.66 -2.11 -6.07
CA MET A 94 7.48 -2.08 -6.95
C MET A 94 6.20 -1.79 -6.17
N ILE A 95 6.04 -2.41 -5.00
CA ILE A 95 4.91 -2.18 -4.09
C ILE A 95 4.85 -0.72 -3.64
N GLU A 96 5.99 -0.13 -3.29
CA GLU A 96 6.07 1.27 -2.88
C GLU A 96 5.58 2.21 -3.99
N ILE A 97 6.10 2.01 -5.21
CA ILE A 97 5.69 2.78 -6.39
C ILE A 97 4.19 2.60 -6.67
N GLN A 98 3.69 1.37 -6.66
CA GLN A 98 2.29 1.10 -7.00
C GLN A 98 1.33 1.64 -5.95
N LYS A 99 1.69 1.55 -4.67
CA LYS A 99 0.93 2.14 -3.57
C LYS A 99 0.84 3.66 -3.72
N GLU A 100 1.94 4.33 -4.00
CA GLU A 100 1.97 5.78 -4.22
C GLU A 100 1.12 6.18 -5.42
N ALA A 101 1.23 5.44 -6.54
CA ALA A 101 0.41 5.66 -7.72
C ALA A 101 -1.10 5.53 -7.42
N ASN A 102 -1.50 4.46 -6.72
CA ASN A 102 -2.91 4.25 -6.34
C ASN A 102 -3.41 5.35 -5.40
N GLU A 103 -2.60 5.78 -4.44
CA GLU A 103 -2.94 6.87 -3.52
C GLU A 103 -3.17 8.18 -4.28
N ILE A 104 -2.29 8.53 -5.21
CA ILE A 104 -2.42 9.71 -6.06
C ILE A 104 -3.71 9.66 -6.88
N LEU A 105 -4.02 8.51 -7.51
CA LEU A 105 -5.24 8.34 -8.31
C LEU A 105 -6.50 8.52 -7.48
N ILE A 106 -6.54 7.95 -6.27
CA ILE A 106 -7.65 8.13 -5.33
C ILE A 106 -7.79 9.60 -4.95
N LYS A 107 -6.70 10.28 -4.58
CA LYS A 107 -6.70 11.71 -4.23
C LYS A 107 -7.19 12.59 -5.38
N GLN A 108 -6.72 12.34 -6.60
CA GLN A 108 -7.17 13.07 -7.79
C GLN A 108 -8.68 12.91 -8.00
N ARG A 109 -9.22 11.71 -7.81
CA ARG A 109 -10.66 11.44 -7.92
C ARG A 109 -11.47 12.16 -6.85
N LEU A 110 -11.01 12.14 -5.60
CA LEU A 110 -11.66 12.89 -4.52
C LEU A 110 -11.67 14.40 -4.80
N PHE A 111 -10.56 14.93 -5.29
CA PHE A 111 -10.46 16.34 -5.69
C PHE A 111 -11.44 16.67 -6.82
N PHE A 112 -11.53 15.83 -7.85
CA PHE A 112 -12.49 16.01 -8.95
C PHE A 112 -13.93 15.98 -8.43
N THR A 113 -14.28 15.00 -7.60
CA THR A 113 -15.61 14.90 -6.97
C THR A 113 -15.94 16.15 -6.15
N GLN A 114 -14.99 16.67 -5.37
CA GLN A 114 -15.17 17.91 -4.62
C GLN A 114 -15.45 19.11 -5.53
N LYS A 115 -14.73 19.21 -6.66
CA LYS A 115 -14.99 20.26 -7.66
C LYS A 115 -16.38 20.12 -8.27
N MET A 116 -16.81 18.90 -8.60
CA MET A 116 -18.16 18.63 -9.11
C MET A 116 -19.25 18.99 -8.09
N ILE A 117 -19.05 18.68 -6.80
CA ILE A 117 -19.96 19.09 -5.72
C ILE A 117 -20.06 20.62 -5.66
N ASN A 118 -18.93 21.33 -5.75
CA ASN A 118 -18.91 22.78 -5.76
C ASN A 118 -19.58 23.37 -7.02
N CYS A 119 -19.60 22.66 -8.15
CA CYS A 119 -20.36 23.08 -9.34
C CYS A 119 -21.88 22.90 -9.14
N ILE A 120 -22.32 21.81 -8.50
CA ILE A 120 -23.74 21.55 -8.22
C ILE A 120 -24.26 22.51 -7.16
N LYS A 121 -23.48 22.72 -6.10
CA LYS A 121 -23.77 23.68 -5.04
C LYS A 121 -22.63 24.70 -5.02
N PRO A 122 -22.63 25.68 -5.94
CA PRO A 122 -21.73 26.81 -5.81
C PRO A 122 -21.99 27.41 -4.44
N ASN A 123 -20.93 27.78 -3.73
CA ASN A 123 -21.06 28.40 -2.42
C ASN A 123 -21.94 29.65 -2.60
N LYS A 124 -23.24 29.53 -2.31
CA LYS A 124 -24.24 30.60 -2.42
C LYS A 124 -24.11 31.52 -1.20
N GLY A 125 -22.89 31.95 -0.90
CA GLY A 125 -22.73 33.31 -0.41
C GLY A 125 -23.10 34.23 -1.57
N ILE A 126 -24.39 34.30 -1.90
CA ILE A 126 -24.89 35.52 -2.52
C ILE A 126 -24.56 36.53 -1.45
N GLY A 127 -23.58 37.39 -1.71
CA GLY A 127 -23.30 38.51 -0.85
C GLY A 127 -24.53 39.39 -0.83
N THR A 128 -25.50 39.03 0.00
CA THR A 128 -26.72 39.81 0.18
C THR A 128 -26.29 41.03 0.96
N TYR A 129 -26.71 42.18 0.46
CA TYR A 129 -26.58 43.42 1.20
C TYR A 129 -27.27 43.25 2.55
N ASN A 130 -26.55 43.51 3.64
CA ASN A 130 -27.16 43.66 4.95
C ASN A 130 -28.04 44.92 4.97
N ALA A 131 -28.79 45.15 6.07
CA ALA A 131 -29.67 46.32 6.21
C ALA A 131 -28.97 47.69 6.04
N TYR A 132 -27.63 47.71 6.01
CA TYR A 132 -26.79 48.91 5.80
C TYR A 132 -26.17 48.99 4.41
N GLY A 133 -26.54 48.11 3.47
CA GLY A 133 -26.01 48.12 2.11
C GLY A 133 -24.59 47.57 2.00
N GLN A 134 -24.10 46.79 2.97
CA GLN A 134 -22.80 46.12 2.89
C GLN A 134 -22.98 44.67 2.46
N VAL A 135 -22.19 44.24 1.48
CA VAL A 135 -22.17 42.85 0.99
C VAL A 135 -21.61 41.95 2.10
N GLY A 136 -22.43 41.04 2.62
CA GLY A 136 -21.95 39.99 3.54
C GLY A 136 -20.92 39.11 2.84
N LYS A 137 -19.77 38.87 3.48
CA LYS A 137 -18.72 37.96 2.98
C LYS A 137 -19.25 36.57 2.67
#